data_AF-A0A4C1X0Y8-F1
#
_entry.id   AF-A0A4C1X0Y8-F1
#
_cell.length_a   1.000
_cell.length_b   1.000
_cell.length_c   1.000
_cell.angle_alpha   90.00
_cell.angle_beta   90.00
_cell.angle_gamma   90.00
#
_symmetry.space_group_name_H-M   'P 1'
#
loop_
_entity.id
_entity.type
_entity.pdbx_description
1 polymer ?
#
loop_
_entity_poly.entity_id
_entity_poly.type
_entity_poly.pdbx_seq_one_letter_code
_entity_poly.pdbx_strand_id
1 'polypeptide(L)'
;MLREKALLLLLKEVFPGYAADLTPLKEAWKWSFGPRLSSVIDKTLISGAVSPLLITLNMDYLHDLEELELLKAMTPSVFEERSKQKKRFCTEFTRRAVDVALESLSLEALKSKWDVPTPPAAAKCVSVIAAHAPIYIGGRYIKLSRQLPQTPWVLNGIVMMKGSVQEIIFKPIVKLYNTDDPLQGFDENRLNFIASGREDVDVRCLGGRPFVVELLDPHFTPDADQLKQLCREASESGDVIVTELKMVSKRTRTGVVSRSSSTLCRSLAVRDDLIYVKQGEQTKSKTYEALCIKLSRTRDDPPDEPIHVTEKDIENINTYTNCSDGSCRVVLQQKTPVRVLHRRPLLTRERKILELSASMVSGHPQLFLVRLRTEAGTYVKEWVHGDFGRTVPRLADALRAQADILALDVCEVHLQWPPLETNGDNKEKKSYKQNTHHRQIEFACGSNPKLPNVHYNCVSAPYEVAGGENHIDASARSG
;
A
#
# COMPACT_ATOMS: atom_id res chain seq x y z
N MET A 1 10.14 -4.15 -37.97
CA MET A 1 9.49 -5.48 -38.05
C MET A 1 9.07 -5.81 -39.48
N LEU A 2 8.30 -4.95 -40.17
CA LEU A 2 7.94 -5.17 -41.59
C LEU A 2 9.17 -5.38 -42.50
N ARG A 3 10.17 -4.48 -42.43
CA ARG A 3 11.43 -4.61 -43.17
C ARG A 3 12.21 -5.90 -42.87
N GLU A 4 12.17 -6.37 -41.62
CA GLU A 4 12.84 -7.61 -41.20
C GLU A 4 12.14 -8.84 -41.80
N LYS A 5 10.80 -8.86 -41.79
CA LYS A 5 10.01 -9.91 -42.47
C LYS A 5 10.24 -9.90 -43.97
N ALA A 6 10.27 -8.72 -44.60
CA ALA A 6 10.55 -8.56 -46.02
C ALA A 6 11.91 -9.16 -46.41
N LEU A 7 12.96 -8.84 -45.64
CA LEU A 7 14.30 -9.39 -45.85
C LEU A 7 14.31 -10.91 -45.69
N LEU A 8 13.65 -11.45 -44.67
CA LEU A 8 13.54 -12.89 -44.46
C LEU A 8 12.86 -13.61 -45.64
N LEU A 9 11.78 -13.04 -46.18
CA LEU A 9 11.08 -13.60 -47.34
C LEU A 9 11.95 -13.57 -48.60
N LEU A 10 12.66 -12.47 -48.85
CA LEU A 10 13.61 -12.34 -49.96
C LEU A 10 14.78 -13.33 -49.82
N LEU A 11 15.34 -13.50 -48.62
CA LEU A 11 16.40 -14.47 -48.38
C LEU A 11 15.94 -15.90 -48.64
N LYS A 12 14.71 -16.26 -48.28
CA LYS A 12 14.14 -17.58 -48.57
C LYS A 12 13.89 -17.81 -50.05
N GLU A 13 13.58 -16.77 -50.82
CA GLU A 13 13.44 -16.85 -52.28
C GLU A 13 14.80 -17.08 -52.95
N VAL A 14 15.84 -16.33 -52.57
CA VAL A 14 17.20 -16.45 -53.13
C VAL A 14 17.88 -17.73 -52.65
N PHE A 15 17.64 -18.14 -51.41
CA PHE A 15 18.23 -19.31 -50.77
C PHE A 15 17.14 -20.24 -50.21
N PRO A 16 16.57 -21.14 -51.04
CA PRO A 16 15.49 -22.05 -50.61
C PRO A 16 15.84 -22.94 -49.42
N GLY A 17 17.13 -23.19 -49.15
CA GLY A 17 17.61 -23.94 -47.99
C GLY A 17 17.80 -23.11 -46.70
N TYR A 18 17.51 -21.81 -46.73
CA TYR A 18 17.65 -20.93 -45.57
C TYR A 18 16.52 -21.17 -44.55
N ALA A 19 16.81 -22.04 -43.58
CA ALA A 19 15.87 -22.42 -42.52
C ALA A 19 16.06 -21.67 -41.20
N ALA A 20 17.07 -20.80 -41.10
CA ALA A 20 17.38 -20.06 -39.88
C ALA A 20 16.49 -18.82 -39.73
N ASP A 21 16.19 -18.46 -38.48
CA ASP A 21 15.61 -17.17 -38.16
C ASP A 21 16.68 -16.07 -38.22
N LEU A 22 16.27 -14.88 -38.62
CA LEU A 22 17.14 -13.70 -38.52
C LEU A 22 17.42 -13.40 -37.05
N THR A 23 18.66 -13.04 -36.74
CA THR A 23 18.97 -12.48 -35.41
C THR A 23 18.18 -11.19 -35.25
N PRO A 24 17.37 -11.04 -34.18
CA PRO A 24 16.58 -9.83 -33.98
C PRO A 24 17.47 -8.59 -33.96
N LEU A 25 17.09 -7.54 -34.69
CA LEU A 25 17.87 -6.30 -34.79
C LEU A 25 18.27 -5.74 -33.42
N LYS A 26 17.37 -5.85 -32.44
CA LYS A 26 17.62 -5.42 -31.05
C LYS A 26 18.79 -6.15 -30.40
N GLU A 27 18.95 -7.45 -30.62
CA GLU A 27 20.04 -8.24 -30.03
C GLU A 27 21.35 -7.97 -30.75
N ALA A 28 21.34 -7.92 -32.09
CA ALA A 28 22.52 -7.52 -32.87
C ALA A 28 23.03 -6.13 -32.49
N TRP A 29 22.12 -5.17 -32.28
CA TRP A 29 22.46 -3.82 -31.81
C TRP A 29 23.09 -3.85 -30.42
N LYS A 30 22.50 -4.59 -29.46
CA LYS A 30 23.05 -4.73 -28.11
C LYS A 30 24.45 -5.33 -28.11
N TRP A 31 24.71 -6.36 -28.91
CA TRP A 31 26.04 -6.98 -28.98
C TRP A 31 27.08 -6.03 -29.59
N SER A 32 26.67 -5.19 -30.55
CA SER A 32 27.56 -4.27 -31.25
C SER A 32 27.87 -3.00 -30.45
N PHE A 33 26.84 -2.41 -29.83
CA PHE A 33 26.93 -1.11 -29.17
C PHE A 33 26.98 -1.20 -27.64
N GLY A 34 26.42 -2.24 -27.04
CA GLY A 34 26.40 -2.44 -25.59
C GLY A 34 27.79 -2.46 -24.96
N PRO A 35 28.77 -3.24 -25.46
CA PRO A 35 30.14 -3.23 -24.94
C PRO A 35 30.82 -1.87 -25.07
N ARG A 36 30.54 -1.13 -26.16
CA ARG A 36 31.09 0.22 -26.36
C ARG A 36 30.54 1.20 -25.34
N LEU A 37 29.21 1.19 -25.14
CA LEU A 37 28.55 2.01 -24.13
C LEU A 37 29.10 1.69 -22.73
N SER A 38 29.20 0.40 -22.39
CA SER A 38 29.77 -0.10 -21.13
C SER A 38 31.16 0.44 -20.85
N SER A 39 32.03 0.47 -21.87
CA SER A 39 33.38 1.05 -21.76
C SER A 39 33.39 2.57 -21.59
N VAL A 40 32.46 3.29 -22.22
CA VAL A 40 32.39 4.76 -22.14
C VAL A 40 31.91 5.24 -20.77
N ILE A 41 30.93 4.54 -20.19
CA ILE A 41 30.33 4.93 -18.91
C ILE A 41 31.01 4.26 -17.70
N ASP A 42 32.04 3.46 -17.93
CA ASP A 42 32.75 2.66 -16.92
C ASP A 42 31.80 1.84 -16.03
N LYS A 43 30.90 1.08 -16.67
CA LYS A 43 29.96 0.17 -16.00
C LYS A 43 29.90 -1.15 -16.73
N THR A 44 29.70 -2.24 -16.01
CA THR A 44 29.46 -3.56 -16.61
C THR A 44 28.06 -3.64 -17.21
N LEU A 45 27.97 -4.07 -18.47
CA LEU A 45 26.69 -4.40 -19.08
C LEU A 45 26.18 -5.74 -18.55
N ILE A 46 25.04 -5.72 -17.85
CA ILE A 46 24.33 -6.92 -17.43
C ILE A 46 23.11 -7.09 -18.34
N SER A 47 23.08 -8.18 -19.12
CA SER A 47 21.91 -8.49 -19.96
C SER A 47 20.78 -9.04 -19.09
N GLY A 48 19.55 -8.53 -19.30
CA GLY A 48 18.36 -8.90 -18.54
C GLY A 48 17.93 -7.86 -17.51
N ALA A 49 16.78 -8.07 -16.87
CA ALA A 49 16.14 -7.13 -15.94
C ALA A 49 16.79 -7.09 -14.53
N VAL A 50 18.12 -7.24 -14.45
CA VAL A 50 18.84 -7.41 -13.18
C VAL A 50 19.54 -6.12 -12.72
N SER A 51 19.96 -5.28 -13.66
CA SER A 51 20.58 -3.99 -13.31
C SER A 51 19.52 -3.02 -12.78
N PRO A 52 19.75 -2.38 -11.61
CA PRO A 52 18.91 -1.28 -11.15
C PRO A 52 18.96 -0.08 -12.09
N LEU A 53 20.11 0.20 -12.71
CA LEU A 53 20.20 1.26 -13.71
C LEU A 53 19.74 0.75 -15.07
N LEU A 54 18.72 1.40 -15.63
CA LEU A 54 18.20 1.17 -16.97
C LEU A 54 18.47 2.38 -17.86
N ILE A 55 19.17 2.16 -18.98
CA ILE A 55 19.37 3.16 -20.03
C ILE A 55 18.47 2.79 -21.20
N THR A 56 17.53 3.66 -21.53
CA THR A 56 16.58 3.51 -22.64
C THR A 56 16.96 4.46 -23.75
N LEU A 57 17.27 3.90 -24.93
CA LEU A 57 17.46 4.67 -26.16
C LEU A 57 16.16 4.61 -26.96
N ASN A 58 15.53 5.76 -27.16
CA ASN A 58 14.35 5.87 -28.01
C ASN A 58 14.81 6.20 -29.43
N MET A 59 14.48 5.31 -30.36
CA MET A 59 14.80 5.43 -31.77
C MET A 59 13.52 5.75 -32.53
N ASP A 60 13.60 6.73 -33.42
CA ASP A 60 12.50 7.13 -34.29
C ASP A 60 12.89 7.00 -35.76
N TYR A 61 11.94 6.64 -36.60
CA TYR A 61 12.11 6.50 -38.03
C TYR A 61 10.97 7.21 -38.75
N LEU A 62 11.34 8.22 -39.55
CA LEU A 62 10.42 9.18 -40.14
C LEU A 62 9.27 8.53 -40.93
N HIS A 63 9.53 7.42 -41.63
CA HIS A 63 8.57 6.75 -42.50
C HIS A 63 7.92 5.51 -41.86
N ASP A 64 8.02 5.34 -40.54
CA ASP A 64 7.49 4.13 -39.86
C ASP A 64 5.98 3.99 -40.07
N LEU A 65 5.22 5.09 -39.91
CA LEU A 65 3.77 5.08 -40.11
C LEU A 65 3.39 4.80 -41.58
N GLU A 66 4.07 5.43 -42.54
CA GLU A 66 3.82 5.21 -43.97
C GLU A 66 4.01 3.74 -44.36
N GLU A 67 5.06 3.10 -43.84
CA GLU A 67 5.32 1.69 -44.06
C GLU A 67 4.31 0.78 -43.34
N LEU A 68 3.86 1.14 -42.13
CA LEU A 68 2.84 0.39 -41.40
C LEU A 68 1.47 0.46 -42.08
N GLU A 69 1.11 1.56 -42.75
CA GLU A 69 -0.13 1.65 -43.55
C GLU A 69 -0.16 0.61 -44.70
N LEU A 70 1.00 0.18 -45.21
CA LEU A 70 1.06 -0.91 -46.20
C LEU A 70 0.48 -2.22 -45.64
N LEU A 71 0.67 -2.49 -44.35
CA LEU A 71 0.11 -3.69 -43.70
C LEU A 71 -1.42 -3.66 -43.65
N LYS A 72 -2.04 -2.49 -43.56
CA LYS A 72 -3.51 -2.39 -43.68
C LYS A 72 -3.98 -2.74 -45.08
N ALA A 73 -3.25 -2.32 -46.10
CA ALA A 73 -3.58 -2.64 -47.48
C ALA A 73 -3.40 -4.15 -47.78
N MET A 74 -2.41 -4.80 -47.17
CA MET A 74 -2.11 -6.22 -47.38
C MET A 74 -2.97 -7.15 -46.51
N THR A 75 -3.29 -6.76 -45.28
CA THR A 75 -4.03 -7.58 -44.30
C THR A 75 -5.12 -6.76 -43.59
N PRO A 76 -6.14 -6.26 -44.31
CA PRO A 76 -7.14 -5.34 -43.75
C PRO A 76 -7.94 -5.95 -42.58
N SER A 77 -8.25 -7.25 -42.65
CA SER A 77 -9.01 -7.97 -41.62
C SER A 77 -8.39 -7.89 -40.22
N VAL A 78 -7.07 -7.78 -40.11
CA VAL A 78 -6.35 -7.68 -38.82
C VAL A 78 -6.57 -6.31 -38.16
N PHE A 79 -6.78 -5.26 -38.96
CA PHE A 79 -6.82 -3.87 -38.48
C PHE A 79 -8.23 -3.26 -38.52
N GLU A 80 -9.19 -3.87 -39.20
CA GLU A 80 -10.56 -3.37 -39.37
C GLU A 80 -11.34 -3.23 -38.06
N GLU A 81 -11.29 -4.22 -37.16
CA GLU A 81 -12.04 -4.18 -35.89
C GLU A 81 -11.62 -3.03 -34.99
N ARG A 82 -10.31 -2.73 -34.93
CA ARG A 82 -9.77 -1.61 -34.17
C ARG A 82 -10.01 -0.27 -34.87
N SER A 83 -9.93 -0.23 -36.20
CA SER A 83 -10.23 0.96 -37.01
C SER A 83 -11.70 1.40 -36.86
N LYS A 84 -12.62 0.47 -36.56
CA LYS A 84 -14.03 0.76 -36.23
C LYS A 84 -14.21 1.32 -34.80
N GLN A 85 -13.20 1.19 -33.93
CA GLN A 85 -13.22 1.62 -32.53
C GLN A 85 -12.22 2.76 -32.22
N LYS A 86 -11.96 3.66 -33.18
CA LYS A 86 -11.05 4.83 -33.01
C LYS A 86 -11.38 5.72 -31.81
N LYS A 87 -12.65 5.77 -31.37
CA LYS A 87 -13.06 6.50 -30.15
C LYS A 87 -12.58 5.84 -28.85
N ARG A 88 -12.26 4.54 -28.87
CA ARG A 88 -11.86 3.74 -27.70
C ARG A 88 -10.36 3.44 -27.68
N PHE A 89 -9.72 3.35 -28.85
CA PHE A 89 -8.29 3.04 -28.96
C PHE A 89 -7.57 4.13 -29.75
N CYS A 90 -6.58 4.77 -29.11
CA CYS A 90 -5.78 5.84 -29.70
C CYS A 90 -4.71 5.31 -30.70
N THR A 91 -4.28 4.06 -30.55
CA THR A 91 -3.24 3.44 -31.40
C THR A 91 -3.79 2.25 -32.18
N GLU A 92 -3.67 2.30 -33.51
CA GLU A 92 -4.14 1.24 -34.42
C GLU A 92 -3.10 0.12 -34.60
N PHE A 93 -1.82 0.47 -34.72
CA PHE A 93 -0.70 -0.46 -34.91
C PHE A 93 -0.07 -0.91 -33.59
N THR A 94 -0.76 -1.77 -32.86
CA THR A 94 -0.12 -2.44 -31.71
C THR A 94 0.89 -3.47 -32.19
N ARG A 95 1.97 -3.69 -31.42
CA ARG A 95 2.98 -4.71 -31.74
C ARG A 95 2.37 -6.08 -32.07
N ARG A 96 1.41 -6.54 -31.26
CA ARG A 96 0.71 -7.82 -31.48
C ARG A 96 -0.09 -7.85 -32.79
N ALA A 97 -0.76 -6.76 -33.16
CA ALA A 97 -1.49 -6.69 -34.43
C ALA A 97 -0.52 -6.72 -35.61
N VAL A 98 0.62 -6.03 -35.49
CA VAL A 98 1.70 -6.08 -36.48
C VAL A 98 2.29 -7.50 -36.58
N ASP A 99 2.56 -8.18 -35.47
CA ASP A 99 3.05 -9.58 -35.45
C ASP A 99 2.10 -10.50 -36.23
N VAL A 100 0.80 -10.46 -35.92
CA VAL A 100 -0.23 -11.28 -36.60
C VAL A 100 -0.33 -10.95 -38.10
N ALA A 101 -0.27 -9.68 -38.46
CA ALA A 101 -0.26 -9.25 -39.87
C ALA A 101 0.99 -9.77 -40.62
N LEU A 102 2.14 -9.82 -39.96
CA LEU A 102 3.40 -10.29 -40.55
C LEU A 102 3.48 -11.83 -40.65
N GLU A 103 2.76 -12.58 -39.82
CA GLU A 103 2.69 -14.05 -39.90
C GLU A 103 2.08 -14.51 -41.22
N SER A 104 0.98 -13.89 -41.64
CA SER A 104 0.22 -14.22 -42.86
C SER A 104 0.78 -13.58 -44.14
N LEU A 105 1.78 -12.72 -44.02
CA LEU A 105 2.35 -11.97 -45.14
C LEU A 105 3.22 -12.86 -46.05
N SER A 106 2.84 -12.97 -47.33
CA SER A 106 3.59 -13.64 -48.39
C SER A 106 4.48 -12.67 -49.18
N LEU A 107 5.52 -13.20 -49.85
CA LEU A 107 6.41 -12.38 -50.67
C LEU A 107 5.69 -11.77 -51.89
N GLU A 108 4.75 -12.50 -52.48
CA GLU A 108 3.94 -12.01 -53.61
C GLU A 108 3.05 -10.84 -53.19
N ALA A 109 2.34 -10.97 -52.05
CA ALA A 109 1.53 -9.91 -51.49
C ALA A 109 2.37 -8.66 -51.19
N LEU A 110 3.58 -8.87 -50.65
CA LEU A 110 4.54 -7.82 -50.41
C LEU A 110 4.95 -7.10 -51.70
N LYS A 111 5.50 -7.83 -52.69
CA LYS A 111 5.95 -7.27 -53.97
C LYS A 111 4.84 -6.56 -54.75
N SER A 112 3.59 -7.00 -54.60
CA SER A 112 2.44 -6.37 -55.27
C SER A 112 2.12 -4.95 -54.80
N LYS A 113 2.55 -4.57 -53.58
CA LYS A 113 2.24 -3.29 -52.94
C LYS A 113 3.47 -2.51 -52.48
N TRP A 114 4.61 -3.18 -52.36
CA TRP A 114 5.84 -2.62 -51.85
C TRP A 114 7.04 -3.30 -52.48
N ASP A 115 7.69 -2.60 -53.41
CA ASP A 115 9.01 -2.96 -53.89
C ASP A 115 10.00 -2.58 -52.80
N VAL A 116 10.48 -3.57 -52.03
CA VAL A 116 11.20 -3.41 -50.75
C VAL A 116 12.37 -2.43 -50.94
N PRO A 117 12.23 -1.14 -50.59
CA PRO A 117 13.20 -0.15 -50.99
C PRO A 117 14.34 -0.14 -49.97
N THR A 118 15.52 0.27 -50.41
CA THR A 118 16.56 0.72 -49.46
C THR A 118 15.94 1.81 -48.58
N PRO A 119 16.05 1.73 -47.24
CA PRO A 119 15.43 2.73 -46.38
C PRO A 119 15.93 4.13 -46.78
N PRO A 120 15.02 5.08 -47.07
CA PRO A 120 15.38 6.42 -47.57
C PRO A 120 16.12 7.26 -46.53
N ALA A 121 16.03 6.89 -45.25
CA ALA A 121 16.71 7.54 -44.15
C ALA A 121 17.10 6.53 -43.06
N ALA A 122 18.12 6.88 -42.27
CA ALA A 122 18.45 6.15 -41.06
C ALA A 122 17.48 6.51 -39.92
N ALA A 123 17.18 5.53 -39.05
CA ALA A 123 16.53 5.80 -37.78
C ALA A 123 17.44 6.68 -36.90
N LYS A 124 16.84 7.62 -36.17
CA LYS A 124 17.55 8.57 -35.30
C LYS A 124 17.27 8.27 -33.84
N CYS A 125 18.27 8.39 -32.98
CA CYS A 125 18.01 8.40 -31.55
C CYS A 125 17.45 9.77 -31.17
N VAL A 126 16.20 9.79 -30.71
CA VAL A 126 15.49 11.04 -30.37
C VAL A 126 15.59 11.38 -28.88
N SER A 127 15.86 10.39 -28.03
CA SER A 127 16.13 10.63 -26.62
C SER A 127 16.88 9.46 -25.98
N VAL A 128 17.68 9.77 -24.98
CA VAL A 128 18.28 8.78 -24.07
C VAL A 128 17.78 9.08 -22.67
N ILE A 129 17.19 8.08 -22.01
CA ILE A 129 16.66 8.19 -20.66
C ILE A 129 17.42 7.21 -19.78
N ALA A 130 18.06 7.71 -18.73
CA ALA A 130 18.62 6.87 -17.67
C ALA A 130 17.67 6.94 -16.47
N ALA A 131 17.26 5.78 -15.96
CA ALA A 131 16.43 5.69 -14.77
C ALA A 131 16.93 4.56 -13.87
N HIS A 132 16.90 4.80 -12.57
CA HIS A 132 17.20 3.82 -11.55
C HIS A 132 15.92 3.10 -11.11
N ALA A 133 16.03 1.80 -10.87
CA ALA A 133 14.96 1.00 -10.30
C ALA A 133 14.63 1.54 -8.90
N PRO A 134 13.35 1.47 -8.48
CA PRO A 134 12.98 1.98 -7.17
C PRO A 134 13.74 1.27 -6.05
N ILE A 135 14.10 2.04 -5.01
CA ILE A 135 14.58 1.49 -3.74
C ILE A 135 13.48 1.62 -2.68
N TYR A 136 13.60 0.84 -1.62
CA TYR A 136 12.57 0.75 -0.60
C TYR A 136 13.19 0.94 0.77
N ILE A 137 12.62 1.86 1.54
CA ILE A 137 12.99 2.11 2.93
C ILE A 137 11.83 1.65 3.80
N GLY A 138 12.08 0.68 4.68
CA GLY A 138 11.09 0.10 5.58
C GLY A 138 11.32 0.47 7.03
N GLY A 139 10.24 0.61 7.80
CA GLY A 139 10.32 0.99 9.22
C GLY A 139 9.03 0.77 10.00
N ARG A 140 8.99 1.28 11.23
CA ARG A 140 7.76 1.37 12.02
C ARG A 140 7.55 2.78 12.52
N TYR A 141 6.32 3.27 12.38
CA TYR A 141 5.93 4.57 12.91
C TYR A 141 5.04 4.39 14.14
N ILE A 142 5.30 5.16 15.18
CA ILE A 142 4.42 5.37 16.33
C ILE A 142 3.69 6.69 16.08
N LYS A 143 2.37 6.70 16.19
CA LYS A 143 1.55 7.91 16.06
C LYS A 143 1.04 8.30 17.44
N LEU A 144 1.42 9.47 17.91
CA LEU A 144 1.07 9.99 19.23
C LEU A 144 -0.13 10.96 19.17
N SER A 145 -0.29 11.67 18.05
CA SER A 145 -1.40 12.62 17.85
C SER A 145 -2.75 11.94 17.64
N ARG A 146 -3.84 12.55 18.15
CA ARG A 146 -5.24 12.20 17.81
C ARG A 146 -5.85 13.15 16.76
N GLN A 147 -5.04 14.00 16.15
CA GLN A 147 -5.47 15.03 15.19
C GLN A 147 -4.60 14.97 13.93
N LEU A 148 -4.16 13.76 13.57
CA LEU A 148 -3.26 13.54 12.45
C LEU A 148 -3.74 12.35 11.60
N PRO A 149 -4.04 12.53 10.31
CA PRO A 149 -4.36 11.41 9.43
C PRO A 149 -3.09 10.63 9.07
N GLN A 150 -3.24 9.35 8.69
CA GLN A 150 -2.10 8.55 8.25
C GLN A 150 -1.54 9.02 6.90
N THR A 151 -2.42 9.42 5.98
CA THR A 151 -2.09 9.92 4.64
C THR A 151 -2.78 11.26 4.43
N PRO A 152 -2.33 12.12 3.50
CA PRO A 152 -2.97 13.40 3.22
C PRO A 152 -4.47 13.25 3.04
N TRP A 153 -5.25 14.03 3.78
CA TRP A 153 -6.71 13.96 3.71
C TRP A 153 -7.22 15.12 2.86
N VAL A 154 -7.40 14.84 1.57
CA VAL A 154 -7.89 15.81 0.58
C VAL A 154 -9.28 15.38 0.10
N LEU A 155 -10.24 16.30 0.11
CA LEU A 155 -11.59 16.11 -0.40
C LEU A 155 -11.89 17.21 -1.42
N ASN A 156 -12.15 16.86 -2.69
CA ASN A 156 -12.41 17.83 -3.77
C ASN A 156 -11.33 18.92 -3.89
N GLY A 157 -10.06 18.55 -3.70
CA GLY A 157 -8.91 19.48 -3.73
C GLY A 157 -8.70 20.28 -2.44
N ILE A 158 -9.61 20.17 -1.45
CA ILE A 158 -9.51 20.86 -0.17
C ILE A 158 -8.81 19.95 0.84
N VAL A 159 -7.75 20.46 1.46
CA VAL A 159 -7.04 19.78 2.56
C VAL A 159 -7.91 19.85 3.81
N MET A 160 -8.42 18.71 4.24
CA MET A 160 -9.32 18.59 5.40
C MET A 160 -8.56 18.72 6.73
N MET A 161 -7.27 18.38 6.73
CA MET A 161 -6.42 18.42 7.91
C MET A 161 -4.97 18.65 7.49
N LYS A 162 -4.28 19.54 8.21
CA LYS A 162 -2.88 19.87 7.91
C LYS A 162 -1.97 18.72 8.31
N GLY A 163 -1.14 18.26 7.37
CA GLY A 163 -0.15 17.23 7.59
C GLY A 163 -0.72 15.83 7.73
N SER A 164 0.18 14.85 7.73
CA SER A 164 -0.12 13.44 7.89
C SER A 164 1.12 12.68 8.32
N VAL A 165 0.95 11.44 8.81
CA VAL A 165 2.08 10.55 9.11
C VAL A 165 2.98 10.39 7.88
N GLN A 166 2.39 10.21 6.70
CA GLN A 166 3.10 10.13 5.43
C GLN A 166 3.95 11.38 5.15
N GLU A 167 3.36 12.58 5.21
CA GLU A 167 4.10 13.84 4.94
C GLU A 167 5.25 14.06 5.93
N ILE A 168 5.04 13.74 7.21
CA ILE A 168 6.08 13.84 8.24
C ILE A 168 7.27 12.93 7.92
N ILE A 169 7.00 11.69 7.46
CA ILE A 169 8.04 10.73 7.08
C ILE A 169 8.70 11.12 5.75
N PHE A 170 7.94 11.65 4.80
CA PHE A 170 8.42 12.02 3.47
C PHE A 170 9.35 13.23 3.50
N LYS A 171 9.03 14.24 4.31
CA LYS A 171 9.77 15.51 4.37
C LYS A 171 11.30 15.35 4.50
N PRO A 172 11.84 14.59 5.46
CA PRO A 172 13.29 14.41 5.55
C PRO A 172 13.87 13.58 4.40
N ILE A 173 13.10 12.65 3.82
CA ILE A 173 13.52 11.88 2.64
C ILE A 173 13.64 12.83 1.44
N VAL A 174 12.61 13.63 1.16
CA VAL A 174 12.65 14.63 0.07
C VAL A 174 13.84 15.55 0.25
N LYS A 175 14.07 16.08 1.45
CA LYS A 175 15.22 16.94 1.76
C LYS A 175 16.57 16.25 1.49
N LEU A 176 16.69 14.95 1.73
CA LEU A 176 17.92 14.19 1.49
C LEU A 176 18.22 13.99 0.00
N TYR A 177 17.19 13.83 -0.83
CA TYR A 177 17.33 13.58 -2.27
C TYR A 177 17.20 14.82 -3.13
N ASN A 178 16.63 15.90 -2.60
CA ASN A 178 16.49 17.15 -3.33
C ASN A 178 17.86 17.80 -3.50
N THR A 179 18.18 18.15 -4.73
CA THR A 179 19.42 18.85 -5.09
C THR A 179 19.09 20.24 -5.62
N ASP A 180 20.08 21.12 -5.67
CA ASP A 180 19.92 22.44 -6.29
C ASP A 180 19.80 22.36 -7.83
N ASP A 181 19.93 21.15 -8.42
CA ASP A 181 19.81 20.94 -9.86
C ASP A 181 18.32 20.85 -10.27
N PRO A 182 17.82 21.83 -11.05
CA PRO A 182 16.41 21.85 -11.48
C PRO A 182 16.04 20.69 -12.41
N LEU A 183 17.02 19.98 -12.99
CA LEU A 183 16.80 18.78 -13.81
C LEU A 183 16.76 17.49 -12.98
N GLN A 184 17.21 17.53 -11.73
CA GLN A 184 17.24 16.39 -10.79
C GLN A 184 16.37 16.62 -9.55
N GLY A 185 15.40 17.54 -9.65
CA GLY A 185 14.44 17.80 -8.60
C GLY A 185 13.83 16.50 -8.06
N PHE A 186 13.79 16.39 -6.74
CA PHE A 186 13.18 15.27 -6.05
C PHE A 186 12.06 15.82 -5.17
N ASP A 187 10.84 15.32 -5.39
CA ASP A 187 9.65 15.75 -4.67
C ASP A 187 8.87 14.55 -4.10
N GLU A 188 7.77 14.84 -3.43
CA GLU A 188 6.91 13.81 -2.83
C GLU A 188 6.23 12.90 -3.87
N ASN A 189 6.09 13.32 -5.14
CA ASN A 189 5.47 12.50 -6.18
C ASN A 189 6.34 11.30 -6.57
N ARG A 190 7.62 11.34 -6.19
CA ARG A 190 8.57 10.24 -6.36
C ARG A 190 8.55 9.25 -5.19
N LEU A 191 7.65 9.43 -4.23
CA LEU A 191 7.54 8.62 -3.03
C LEU A 191 6.17 7.95 -2.95
N ASN A 192 6.15 6.63 -2.77
CA ASN A 192 4.92 5.89 -2.48
C ASN A 192 4.94 5.31 -1.07
N PHE A 193 3.91 5.62 -0.27
CA PHE A 193 3.77 5.14 1.10
C PHE A 193 2.90 3.88 1.16
N ILE A 194 3.40 2.83 1.81
CA ILE A 194 2.72 1.54 1.94
C ILE A 194 2.78 1.12 3.40
N ALA A 195 1.65 1.05 4.10
CA ALA A 195 1.60 0.62 5.50
C ALA A 195 0.85 -0.71 5.68
N SER A 196 1.15 -1.44 6.75
CA SER A 196 0.40 -2.65 7.14
C SER A 196 -0.90 -2.27 7.84
N GLY A 197 -1.85 -1.73 7.07
CA GLY A 197 -3.13 -1.22 7.54
C GLY A 197 -3.10 0.26 7.94
N ARG A 198 -4.20 0.72 8.55
CA ARG A 198 -4.46 2.12 8.88
C ARG A 198 -5.24 2.25 10.18
N GLU A 199 -5.03 3.36 10.88
CA GLU A 199 -5.88 3.81 11.99
C GLU A 199 -6.65 5.09 11.63
N ASP A 200 -7.74 5.36 12.35
CA ASP A 200 -8.49 6.60 12.22
C ASP A 200 -7.66 7.81 12.72
N VAL A 201 -8.08 9.03 12.37
CA VAL A 201 -7.39 10.28 12.74
C VAL A 201 -7.23 10.43 14.25
N ASP A 202 -8.28 10.09 15.00
CA ASP A 202 -8.41 10.18 16.46
C ASP A 202 -7.75 9.01 17.22
N VAL A 203 -7.15 8.05 16.51
CA VAL A 203 -6.53 6.86 17.09
C VAL A 203 -5.01 6.99 17.10
N ARG A 204 -4.40 6.73 18.26
CA ARG A 204 -2.94 6.62 18.39
C ARG A 204 -2.46 5.23 17.96
N CYS A 205 -1.22 5.13 17.50
CA CYS A 205 -0.56 3.85 17.24
C CYS A 205 0.71 3.77 18.07
N LEU A 206 0.63 3.14 19.24
CA LEU A 206 1.68 3.14 20.26
C LEU A 206 2.69 1.98 20.06
N GLY A 207 2.23 0.83 19.56
CA GLY A 207 3.09 -0.34 19.32
C GLY A 207 3.90 -0.31 18.03
N GLY A 208 3.83 0.79 17.29
CA GLY A 208 4.50 0.95 16.00
C GLY A 208 3.80 0.17 14.87
N ARG A 209 3.44 0.87 13.79
CA ARG A 209 2.90 0.25 12.57
C ARG A 209 4.01 0.11 11.51
N PRO A 210 4.22 -1.11 10.96
CA PRO A 210 5.05 -1.35 9.79
C PRO A 210 4.66 -0.52 8.56
N PHE A 211 5.65 0.10 7.92
CA PHE A 211 5.49 0.82 6.66
C PHE A 211 6.73 0.71 5.74
N VAL A 212 6.52 0.88 4.45
CA VAL A 212 7.53 0.99 3.40
C VAL A 212 7.32 2.31 2.68
N VAL A 213 8.41 3.01 2.38
CA VAL A 213 8.47 4.08 1.39
C VAL A 213 9.19 3.54 0.17
N GLU A 214 8.53 3.52 -0.98
CA GLU A 214 9.15 3.26 -2.28
C GLU A 214 9.62 4.61 -2.85
N LEU A 215 10.90 4.70 -3.18
CA LEU A 215 11.53 5.87 -3.78
C LEU A 215 11.75 5.56 -5.26
N LEU A 216 11.13 6.36 -6.13
CA LEU A 216 11.21 6.19 -7.58
C LEU A 216 12.44 6.91 -8.16
N ASP A 217 13.23 6.17 -8.94
CA ASP A 217 14.41 6.67 -9.65
C ASP A 217 15.46 7.38 -8.75
N PRO A 218 15.84 6.81 -7.61
CA PRO A 218 16.76 7.46 -6.68
C PRO A 218 18.16 7.62 -7.28
N HIS A 219 18.79 8.77 -7.03
CA HIS A 219 20.15 9.05 -7.53
C HIS A 219 21.26 8.37 -6.71
N PHE A 220 20.96 7.93 -5.48
CA PHE A 220 21.86 7.17 -4.63
C PHE A 220 21.07 6.29 -3.66
N THR A 221 21.77 5.37 -2.96
CA THR A 221 21.19 4.57 -1.88
C THR A 221 21.68 5.11 -0.54
N PRO A 222 20.79 5.37 0.43
CA PRO A 222 21.20 5.99 1.68
C PRO A 222 21.93 4.98 2.56
N ASP A 223 22.98 5.45 3.24
CA ASP A 223 23.71 4.63 4.21
C ASP A 223 23.00 4.53 5.57
N ALA A 224 23.56 3.74 6.48
CA ALA A 224 22.98 3.51 7.80
C ALA A 224 22.88 4.78 8.66
N ASP A 225 23.79 5.73 8.52
CA ASP A 225 23.80 6.95 9.32
C ASP A 225 22.81 7.99 8.76
N GLN A 226 22.68 8.07 7.44
CA GLN A 226 21.60 8.79 6.77
C GLN A 226 20.23 8.24 7.18
N LEU A 227 20.04 6.92 7.20
CA LEU A 227 18.78 6.31 7.67
C LEU A 227 18.47 6.67 9.13
N LYS A 228 19.47 6.63 10.03
CA LYS A 228 19.29 7.08 11.43
C LYS A 228 18.95 8.56 11.52
N GLN A 229 19.55 9.41 10.68
CA GLN A 229 19.23 10.83 10.63
C GLN A 229 17.79 11.06 10.17
N LEU A 230 17.35 10.36 9.12
CA LEU A 230 15.95 10.40 8.66
C LEU A 230 14.98 9.99 9.78
N CYS A 231 15.28 8.94 10.57
CA CYS A 231 14.47 8.57 11.72
C CYS A 231 14.33 9.71 12.73
N ARG A 232 15.46 10.37 13.07
CA ARG A 232 15.48 11.47 14.03
C ARG A 232 14.65 12.64 13.52
N GLU A 233 14.91 13.09 12.29
CA GLU A 233 14.19 14.23 11.69
C GLU A 233 12.68 13.97 11.57
N ALA A 234 12.27 12.76 11.15
CA ALA A 234 10.86 12.39 11.11
C ALA A 234 10.21 12.37 12.50
N SER A 235 10.99 12.21 13.57
CA SER A 235 10.51 12.12 14.94
C SER A 235 10.49 13.46 15.69
N GLU A 236 11.03 14.55 15.11
CA GLU A 236 11.22 15.84 15.77
C GLU A 236 9.90 16.50 16.21
N SER A 237 8.83 16.31 15.45
CA SER A 237 7.52 16.93 15.75
C SER A 237 6.88 16.42 17.05
N GLY A 238 7.24 15.20 17.49
CA GLY A 238 6.56 14.51 18.60
C GLY A 238 5.17 13.96 18.25
N ASP A 239 4.60 14.28 17.08
CA ASP A 239 3.32 13.71 16.62
C ASP A 239 3.48 12.28 16.11
N VAL A 240 4.66 12.00 15.52
CA VAL A 240 5.08 10.70 14.99
C VAL A 240 6.49 10.41 15.47
N ILE A 241 6.77 9.16 15.82
CA ILE A 241 8.13 8.66 16.10
C ILE A 241 8.41 7.52 15.13
N VAL A 242 9.51 7.60 14.39
CA VAL A 242 9.99 6.50 13.54
C VAL A 242 11.06 5.72 14.30
N THR A 243 10.77 4.47 14.67
CA THR A 243 11.62 3.70 15.58
C THR A 243 12.87 3.15 14.91
N GLU A 244 12.74 2.73 13.66
CA GLU A 244 13.83 2.23 12.82
C GLU A 244 13.51 2.45 11.35
N LEU A 245 14.54 2.67 10.54
CA LEU A 245 14.49 2.67 9.08
C LEU A 245 15.59 1.74 8.56
N LYS A 246 15.25 0.90 7.58
CA LYS A 246 16.16 -0.06 6.95
C LYS A 246 15.92 -0.10 5.46
N MET A 247 16.96 -0.37 4.69
CA MET A 247 16.79 -0.76 3.29
C MET A 247 16.05 -2.11 3.23
N VAL A 248 14.98 -2.18 2.44
CA VAL A 248 14.20 -3.40 2.25
C VAL A 248 14.20 -3.81 0.78
N SER A 249 14.10 -5.12 0.53
CA SER A 249 14.35 -5.67 -0.80
C SER A 249 13.07 -6.15 -1.45
N LYS A 250 12.76 -5.61 -2.63
CA LYS A 250 11.84 -6.24 -3.57
C LYS A 250 12.61 -7.27 -4.39
N ARG A 251 12.84 -8.47 -3.84
CA ARG A 251 13.41 -9.55 -4.67
C ARG A 251 12.34 -10.08 -5.62
N THR A 252 12.34 -9.53 -6.82
CA THR A 252 11.68 -10.09 -8.00
C THR A 252 12.23 -11.48 -8.27
N ARG A 253 11.33 -12.41 -8.58
CA ARG A 253 11.63 -13.80 -8.93
C ARG A 253 12.48 -13.86 -10.20
N THR A 254 13.80 -13.89 -10.09
CA THR A 254 14.73 -14.22 -11.19
C THR A 254 15.69 -15.32 -10.77
N GLY A 255 15.14 -16.46 -10.34
CA GLY A 255 15.86 -17.73 -10.35
C GLY A 255 15.44 -18.48 -11.60
N VAL A 256 16.26 -18.43 -12.65
CA VAL A 256 16.21 -19.44 -13.72
C VAL A 256 16.42 -20.79 -13.03
N VAL A 257 15.45 -21.69 -13.15
CA VAL A 257 15.66 -23.09 -12.78
C VAL A 257 16.64 -23.65 -13.81
N SER A 258 17.94 -23.62 -13.49
CA SER A 258 18.90 -24.46 -14.20
C SER A 258 18.62 -25.90 -13.79
N ARG A 259 18.17 -26.72 -14.74
CA ARG A 259 17.96 -28.17 -14.56
C ARG A 259 19.32 -28.87 -14.57
N SER A 260 20.08 -28.73 -13.50
CA SER A 260 21.30 -29.52 -13.30
C SER A 260 21.48 -29.88 -11.82
N SER A 261 21.03 -31.10 -11.54
CA SER A 261 21.55 -32.08 -10.57
C SER A 261 21.84 -31.68 -9.11
N SER A 262 21.02 -32.30 -8.24
CA SER A 262 21.40 -32.97 -6.99
C SER A 262 21.99 -32.16 -5.82
N THR A 263 21.48 -30.96 -5.56
CA THR A 263 21.49 -30.46 -4.17
C THR A 263 20.13 -29.88 -3.83
N LEU A 264 19.38 -30.62 -3.01
CA LEU A 264 18.12 -30.19 -2.43
C LEU A 264 18.40 -29.02 -1.47
N CYS A 265 18.47 -27.79 -2.01
CA CYS A 265 18.54 -26.60 -1.18
C CYS A 265 17.16 -26.40 -0.54
N ARG A 266 17.03 -26.93 0.68
CA ARG A 266 15.87 -26.70 1.54
C ARG A 266 16.00 -25.27 2.09
N SER A 267 14.95 -24.47 1.89
CA SER A 267 14.70 -23.16 2.52
C SER A 267 15.45 -21.94 1.97
N LEU A 268 14.67 -21.04 1.37
CA LEU A 268 14.55 -19.63 1.75
C LEU A 268 13.38 -19.12 0.90
N ALA A 269 12.17 -19.13 1.47
CA ALA A 269 11.05 -18.43 0.88
C ALA A 269 11.45 -16.96 0.82
N VAL A 270 11.86 -16.49 -0.36
CA VAL A 270 12.19 -15.09 -0.60
C VAL A 270 10.89 -14.32 -0.42
N ARG A 271 10.76 -13.66 0.74
CA ARG A 271 9.59 -12.83 1.06
C ARG A 271 9.81 -11.48 0.40
N ASP A 272 8.95 -11.13 -0.55
CA ASP A 272 8.81 -9.74 -0.98
C ASP A 272 8.25 -8.96 0.21
N ASP A 273 9.07 -8.07 0.77
CA ASP A 273 8.72 -7.27 1.96
C ASP A 273 7.43 -6.50 1.74
N LEU A 274 7.16 -6.03 0.52
CA LEU A 274 5.94 -5.28 0.20
C LEU A 274 4.71 -6.20 0.29
N ILE A 275 4.82 -7.41 -0.26
CA ILE A 275 3.76 -8.42 -0.17
C ILE A 275 3.54 -8.79 1.30
N TYR A 276 4.61 -8.95 2.08
CA TYR A 276 4.53 -9.31 3.48
C TYR A 276 3.85 -8.23 4.32
N VAL A 277 4.24 -6.96 4.17
CA VAL A 277 3.62 -5.81 4.84
C VAL A 277 2.13 -5.71 4.47
N LYS A 278 1.78 -5.88 3.19
CA LYS A 278 0.40 -5.83 2.70
C LYS A 278 -0.45 -7.01 3.19
N GLN A 279 0.09 -8.22 3.19
CA GLN A 279 -0.59 -9.39 3.75
C GLN A 279 -0.79 -9.26 5.27
N GLY A 280 0.14 -8.59 5.97
CA GLY A 280 0.02 -8.34 7.40
C GLY A 280 -1.20 -7.52 7.80
N GLU A 281 -1.69 -6.65 6.91
CA GLU A 281 -2.93 -5.90 7.09
C GLU A 281 -4.11 -6.86 7.32
N GLN A 282 -4.19 -7.91 6.51
CA GLN A 282 -5.30 -8.85 6.42
C GLN A 282 -5.17 -10.09 7.30
N THR A 283 -3.95 -10.42 7.75
CA THR A 283 -3.68 -11.71 8.41
C THR A 283 -3.23 -11.59 9.86
N LYS A 284 -2.60 -10.47 10.24
CA LYS A 284 -2.04 -10.32 11.59
C LYS A 284 -3.04 -9.71 12.55
N SER A 285 -3.06 -10.21 13.78
CA SER A 285 -3.85 -9.64 14.86
C SER A 285 -3.32 -8.26 15.27
N LYS A 286 -4.16 -7.51 15.99
CA LYS A 286 -3.80 -6.23 16.57
C LYS A 286 -4.29 -6.17 18.02
N THR A 287 -3.51 -5.56 18.89
CA THR A 287 -3.90 -5.28 20.28
C THR A 287 -4.30 -3.82 20.39
N TYR A 288 -5.40 -3.57 21.07
CA TYR A 288 -5.95 -2.24 21.30
C TYR A 288 -6.22 -2.00 22.77
N GLU A 289 -6.25 -0.74 23.14
CA GLU A 289 -6.75 -0.26 24.42
C GLU A 289 -7.75 0.87 24.16
N ALA A 290 -8.96 0.69 24.69
CA ALA A 290 -10.07 1.61 24.54
C ALA A 290 -10.41 2.22 25.91
N LEU A 291 -10.50 3.54 25.96
CA LEU A 291 -11.12 4.24 27.08
C LEU A 291 -12.62 4.31 26.81
N CYS A 292 -13.41 3.69 27.67
CA CYS A 292 -14.85 3.57 27.54
C CYS A 292 -15.57 4.29 28.68
N ILE A 293 -16.81 4.70 28.42
CA ILE A 293 -17.72 5.30 29.40
C ILE A 293 -18.97 4.45 29.51
N LYS A 294 -19.40 4.16 30.75
CA LYS A 294 -20.68 3.49 31.02
C LYS A 294 -21.82 4.50 30.96
N LEU A 295 -22.81 4.27 30.10
CA LEU A 295 -23.90 5.21 29.79
C LEU A 295 -25.24 4.84 30.41
N SER A 296 -25.41 3.59 30.84
CA SER A 296 -26.64 3.16 31.51
C SER A 296 -26.34 2.35 32.75
N ARG A 297 -27.35 2.21 33.60
CA ARG A 297 -27.30 1.30 34.74
C ARG A 297 -27.45 -0.15 34.28
N THR A 298 -26.81 -1.07 35.00
CA THR A 298 -27.19 -2.48 34.98
C THR A 298 -28.42 -2.71 35.86
N ARG A 299 -29.00 -3.91 35.83
CA ARG A 299 -30.14 -4.26 36.70
C ARG A 299 -29.79 -4.21 38.19
N ASP A 300 -28.54 -4.46 38.54
CA ASP A 300 -28.07 -4.58 39.92
C ASP A 300 -27.54 -3.25 40.47
N ASP A 301 -27.45 -2.20 39.64
CA ASP A 301 -26.99 -0.89 40.06
C ASP A 301 -28.06 -0.16 40.91
N PRO A 302 -27.66 0.60 41.95
CA PRO A 302 -28.59 1.43 42.71
C PRO A 302 -29.28 2.49 41.83
N PRO A 303 -30.62 2.66 41.93
CA PRO A 303 -31.35 3.58 41.06
C PRO A 303 -31.00 5.06 41.31
N ASP A 304 -30.69 5.41 42.56
CA ASP A 304 -30.47 6.79 42.99
C ASP A 304 -29.00 7.25 42.95
N GLU A 305 -28.08 6.35 42.63
CA GLU A 305 -26.65 6.68 42.55
C GLU A 305 -26.25 7.12 41.14
N PRO A 306 -25.25 8.01 41.01
CA PRO A 306 -24.65 8.31 39.71
C PRO A 306 -24.16 7.05 39.01
N ILE A 307 -24.27 7.03 37.68
CA ILE A 307 -23.78 5.90 36.87
C ILE A 307 -22.27 5.77 37.10
N HIS A 308 -21.87 4.60 37.57
CA HIS A 308 -20.48 4.25 37.79
C HIS A 308 -20.22 2.80 37.40
N VAL A 309 -18.96 2.49 37.13
CA VAL A 309 -18.47 1.16 36.84
C VAL A 309 -18.24 0.44 38.17
N THR A 310 -18.84 -0.73 38.31
CA THR A 310 -18.70 -1.58 39.50
C THR A 310 -17.66 -2.68 39.26
N GLU A 311 -17.20 -3.33 40.32
CA GLU A 311 -16.37 -4.53 40.18
C GLU A 311 -17.09 -5.64 39.40
N LYS A 312 -18.41 -5.74 39.56
CA LYS A 312 -19.23 -6.72 38.85
C LYS A 312 -19.26 -6.47 37.35
N ASP A 313 -19.32 -5.21 36.93
CA ASP A 313 -19.22 -4.82 35.52
C ASP A 313 -17.91 -5.32 34.90
N ILE A 314 -16.80 -5.10 35.59
CA ILE A 314 -15.48 -5.54 35.17
C ILE A 314 -15.39 -7.06 35.13
N GLU A 315 -15.90 -7.76 36.14
CA GLU A 315 -15.96 -9.22 36.18
C GLU A 315 -16.78 -9.76 35.00
N ASN A 316 -17.95 -9.17 34.72
CA ASN A 316 -18.80 -9.56 33.59
C ASN A 316 -18.03 -9.47 32.26
N ILE A 317 -17.32 -8.36 32.01
CA ILE A 317 -16.51 -8.21 30.80
C ILE A 317 -15.35 -9.23 30.78
N ASN A 318 -14.62 -9.36 31.88
CA ASN A 318 -13.43 -10.21 32.00
C ASN A 318 -13.73 -11.71 31.91
N THR A 319 -14.94 -12.13 32.23
CA THR A 319 -15.40 -13.52 32.15
C THR A 319 -16.21 -13.82 30.90
N TYR A 320 -16.67 -12.79 30.17
CA TYR A 320 -17.48 -12.96 28.97
C TYR A 320 -16.77 -13.80 27.91
N THR A 321 -17.41 -14.86 27.48
CA THR A 321 -17.04 -15.64 26.29
C THR A 321 -18.29 -16.20 25.64
N ASN A 322 -18.31 -16.23 24.31
CA ASN A 322 -19.30 -16.99 23.54
C ASN A 322 -18.63 -18.10 22.69
N CYS A 323 -17.38 -18.40 23.00
CA CYS A 323 -16.56 -19.38 22.30
C CYS A 323 -16.22 -20.52 23.26
N SER A 324 -16.76 -21.71 22.99
CA SER A 324 -16.64 -22.89 23.87
C SER A 324 -15.32 -23.65 23.69
N ASP A 325 -14.67 -23.54 22.53
CA ASP A 325 -13.43 -24.27 22.21
C ASP A 325 -12.15 -23.55 22.70
N GLY A 326 -12.29 -22.35 23.27
CA GLY A 326 -11.17 -21.55 23.77
C GLY A 326 -10.29 -20.93 22.68
N SER A 327 -10.64 -21.03 21.40
CA SER A 327 -9.87 -20.46 20.29
C SER A 327 -9.86 -18.93 20.27
N CYS A 328 -10.88 -18.31 20.89
CA CYS A 328 -10.99 -16.88 21.11
C CYS A 328 -11.93 -16.60 22.30
N ARG A 329 -12.08 -15.32 22.66
CA ARG A 329 -13.05 -14.89 23.67
C ARG A 329 -14.42 -14.60 23.07
N VAL A 330 -14.46 -13.91 21.94
CA VAL A 330 -15.73 -13.50 21.33
C VAL A 330 -15.68 -13.71 19.81
N VAL A 331 -16.62 -14.48 19.29
CA VAL A 331 -16.97 -14.49 17.86
C VAL A 331 -18.11 -13.51 17.65
N LEU A 332 -17.95 -12.59 16.70
CA LEU A 332 -18.92 -11.52 16.43
C LEU A 332 -19.20 -11.36 14.94
N GLN A 333 -20.40 -10.90 14.62
CA GLN A 333 -20.85 -10.57 13.28
C GLN A 333 -20.87 -9.04 13.13
N GLN A 334 -20.06 -8.53 12.21
CA GLN A 334 -19.91 -7.11 11.93
C GLN A 334 -20.41 -6.76 10.54
N LYS A 335 -21.51 -6.02 10.45
CA LYS A 335 -21.85 -5.32 9.21
C LYS A 335 -20.84 -4.19 8.98
N THR A 336 -20.57 -3.89 7.71
CA THR A 336 -19.64 -2.82 7.31
C THR A 336 -20.07 -1.50 7.94
N PRO A 337 -19.28 -0.86 8.83
CA PRO A 337 -19.72 0.27 9.66
C PRO A 337 -20.37 1.41 8.88
N VAL A 338 -21.38 2.08 9.48
CA VAL A 338 -22.12 3.16 8.82
C VAL A 338 -21.17 4.24 8.28
N ARG A 339 -20.22 4.68 9.11
CA ARG A 339 -19.24 5.72 8.78
C ARG A 339 -18.29 5.41 7.62
N VAL A 340 -18.26 4.17 7.12
CA VAL A 340 -17.44 3.77 5.96
C VAL A 340 -18.26 3.22 4.80
N LEU A 341 -19.60 3.20 4.88
CA LEU A 341 -20.47 2.67 3.83
C LEU A 341 -20.35 3.43 2.50
N HIS A 342 -20.00 4.72 2.54
CA HIS A 342 -19.75 5.51 1.33
C HIS A 342 -18.50 5.06 0.55
N ARG A 343 -17.62 4.27 1.18
CA ARG A 343 -16.35 3.80 0.58
C ARG A 343 -16.26 2.29 0.46
N ARG A 344 -17.14 1.53 1.13
CA ARG A 344 -17.04 0.07 1.25
C ARG A 344 -18.41 -0.56 1.00
N PRO A 345 -18.46 -1.68 0.26
CA PRO A 345 -19.73 -2.38 0.03
C PRO A 345 -20.30 -2.90 1.35
N LEU A 346 -21.63 -2.87 1.46
CA LEU A 346 -22.34 -3.44 2.60
C LEU A 346 -22.12 -4.96 2.65
N LEU A 347 -21.37 -5.42 3.64
CA LEU A 347 -21.14 -6.84 3.91
C LEU A 347 -21.13 -7.11 5.42
N THR A 348 -21.66 -8.26 5.82
CA THR A 348 -21.50 -8.82 7.18
C THR A 348 -20.31 -9.75 7.20
N ARG A 349 -19.42 -9.60 8.18
CA ARG A 349 -18.25 -10.45 8.35
C ARG A 349 -18.19 -10.99 9.76
N GLU A 350 -17.91 -12.28 9.87
CA GLU A 350 -17.49 -12.86 11.14
C GLU A 350 -16.11 -12.30 11.52
N ARG A 351 -15.96 -11.94 12.79
CA ARG A 351 -14.72 -11.45 13.40
C ARG A 351 -14.51 -12.09 14.76
N LYS A 352 -13.27 -12.09 15.22
CA LYS A 352 -12.88 -12.66 16.51
C LYS A 352 -12.12 -11.67 17.39
N ILE A 353 -12.52 -11.61 18.66
CA ILE A 353 -11.73 -11.05 19.76
C ILE A 353 -11.03 -12.22 20.44
N LEU A 354 -9.72 -12.26 20.30
CA LEU A 354 -8.84 -13.34 20.75
C LEU A 354 -8.57 -13.26 22.25
N GLU A 355 -8.34 -12.04 22.76
CA GLU A 355 -8.11 -11.76 24.19
C GLU A 355 -8.95 -10.53 24.58
N LEU A 356 -9.48 -10.52 25.80
CA LEU A 356 -10.32 -9.44 26.33
C LEU A 356 -10.05 -9.28 27.83
N SER A 357 -9.82 -8.05 28.24
CA SER A 357 -9.71 -7.66 29.65
C SER A 357 -10.18 -6.22 29.84
N ALA A 358 -10.65 -5.89 31.04
CA ALA A 358 -11.10 -4.58 31.44
C ALA A 358 -10.67 -4.25 32.86
N SER A 359 -10.52 -2.97 33.15
CA SER A 359 -10.20 -2.44 34.47
C SER A 359 -10.85 -1.07 34.69
N MET A 360 -11.18 -0.76 35.94
CA MET A 360 -11.67 0.57 36.32
C MET A 360 -10.59 1.62 36.14
N VAL A 361 -11.00 2.88 35.93
CA VAL A 361 -10.08 4.02 35.91
C VAL A 361 -10.12 4.73 37.26
N SER A 362 -8.99 4.73 37.97
CA SER A 362 -8.87 5.39 39.27
C SER A 362 -9.23 6.87 39.19
N GLY A 363 -10.07 7.34 40.11
CA GLY A 363 -10.53 8.74 40.15
C GLY A 363 -11.63 9.09 39.13
N HIS A 364 -12.02 8.17 38.25
CA HIS A 364 -13.05 8.39 37.23
C HIS A 364 -14.11 7.28 37.27
N PRO A 365 -15.11 7.37 38.16
CA PRO A 365 -16.01 6.27 38.47
C PRO A 365 -16.86 5.79 37.29
N GLN A 366 -17.11 6.62 36.28
CA GLN A 366 -17.90 6.23 35.09
C GLN A 366 -17.04 5.63 33.97
N LEU A 367 -15.70 5.68 34.10
CA LEU A 367 -14.76 5.28 33.07
C LEU A 367 -14.10 3.94 33.36
N PHE A 368 -13.85 3.20 32.29
CA PHE A 368 -13.13 1.94 32.35
C PHE A 368 -12.27 1.77 31.10
N LEU A 369 -11.17 1.04 31.25
CA LEU A 369 -10.31 0.64 30.14
C LEU A 369 -10.70 -0.74 29.67
N VAL A 370 -10.72 -0.94 28.36
CA VAL A 370 -10.86 -2.25 27.73
C VAL A 370 -9.64 -2.52 26.86
N ARG A 371 -8.90 -3.57 27.20
CA ARG A 371 -7.79 -4.06 26.40
C ARG A 371 -8.21 -5.33 25.67
N LEU A 372 -8.02 -5.33 24.35
CA LEU A 372 -8.46 -6.42 23.48
C LEU A 372 -7.42 -6.74 22.41
N ARG A 373 -7.23 -8.03 22.12
CA ARG A 373 -6.50 -8.49 20.92
C ARG A 373 -7.50 -9.06 19.94
N THR A 374 -7.54 -8.53 18.73
CA THR A 374 -8.52 -8.95 17.70
C THR A 374 -7.82 -9.60 16.51
N GLU A 375 -8.57 -10.36 15.73
CA GLU A 375 -8.16 -10.68 14.37
C GLU A 375 -8.08 -9.43 13.48
N ALA A 376 -7.51 -9.60 12.29
CA ALA A 376 -7.36 -8.52 11.33
C ALA A 376 -8.71 -8.00 10.82
N GLY A 377 -8.85 -6.67 10.74
CA GLY A 377 -10.03 -6.03 10.16
C GLY A 377 -11.28 -6.06 11.05
N THR A 378 -11.13 -6.30 12.36
CA THR A 378 -12.18 -6.07 13.35
C THR A 378 -12.32 -4.58 13.63
N TYR A 379 -13.55 -4.07 13.60
CA TYR A 379 -13.85 -2.67 13.87
C TYR A 379 -14.12 -2.44 15.37
N VAL A 380 -13.10 -1.99 16.11
CA VAL A 380 -13.16 -1.93 17.59
C VAL A 380 -14.21 -0.95 18.10
N LYS A 381 -14.29 0.26 17.51
CA LYS A 381 -15.30 1.27 17.91
C LYS A 381 -16.70 0.68 17.82
N GLU A 382 -17.02 0.07 16.68
CA GLU A 382 -18.33 -0.50 16.41
C GLU A 382 -18.65 -1.74 17.23
N TRP A 383 -17.64 -2.45 17.76
CA TRP A 383 -17.88 -3.48 18.78
C TRP A 383 -18.21 -2.87 20.15
N VAL A 384 -17.58 -1.74 20.51
CA VAL A 384 -17.87 -1.03 21.77
C VAL A 384 -19.28 -0.45 21.77
N HIS A 385 -19.60 0.44 20.83
CA HIS A 385 -20.88 1.16 20.81
C HIS A 385 -22.00 0.41 20.05
N GLY A 386 -21.67 -0.70 19.36
CA GLY A 386 -22.64 -1.58 18.71
C GLY A 386 -23.21 -1.12 17.36
N ASP A 387 -22.83 0.07 16.90
CA ASP A 387 -23.24 0.67 15.61
C ASP A 387 -24.74 0.50 15.32
N PHE A 388 -25.60 0.91 16.26
CA PHE A 388 -27.07 0.83 16.14
C PHE A 388 -27.64 -0.56 15.82
N GLY A 389 -27.04 -1.66 16.33
CA GLY A 389 -27.53 -3.00 15.97
C GLY A 389 -26.65 -3.78 15.01
N ARG A 390 -25.65 -3.13 14.43
CA ARG A 390 -24.92 -3.66 13.27
C ARG A 390 -23.72 -4.52 13.63
N THR A 391 -23.32 -4.50 14.91
CA THR A 391 -22.36 -5.44 15.50
C THR A 391 -23.05 -6.26 16.59
N VAL A 392 -22.93 -7.59 16.51
CA VAL A 392 -23.49 -8.54 17.49
C VAL A 392 -22.55 -9.74 17.71
N PRO A 393 -22.23 -10.12 18.95
CA PRO A 393 -22.46 -9.35 20.17
C PRO A 393 -21.58 -8.09 20.20
N ARG A 394 -21.92 -7.15 21.07
CA ARG A 394 -21.22 -5.89 21.36
C ARG A 394 -20.78 -5.84 22.82
N LEU A 395 -19.97 -4.84 23.19
CA LEU A 395 -19.51 -4.68 24.57
C LEU A 395 -20.67 -4.61 25.57
N ALA A 396 -21.78 -3.95 25.20
CA ALA A 396 -22.98 -3.87 26.04
C ALA A 396 -23.60 -5.24 26.39
N ASP A 397 -23.41 -6.28 25.56
CA ASP A 397 -23.89 -7.63 25.86
C ASP A 397 -23.05 -8.30 26.97
N ALA A 398 -21.75 -7.97 27.03
CA ALA A 398 -20.85 -8.40 28.09
C ALA A 398 -21.04 -7.58 29.37
N LEU A 399 -21.07 -6.25 29.23
CA LEU A 399 -21.23 -5.30 30.32
C LEU A 399 -22.64 -5.33 30.95
N ARG A 400 -23.67 -5.70 30.18
CA ARG A 400 -25.09 -5.60 30.54
C ARG A 400 -25.59 -4.17 30.79
N ALA A 401 -24.87 -3.20 30.23
CA ALA A 401 -25.24 -1.79 30.19
C ALA A 401 -24.72 -1.15 28.90
N GLN A 402 -25.30 -0.02 28.51
CA GLN A 402 -24.81 0.76 27.38
C GLN A 402 -23.44 1.34 27.70
N ALA A 403 -22.57 1.35 26.70
CA ALA A 403 -21.25 1.98 26.77
C ALA A 403 -20.90 2.61 25.43
N ASP A 404 -20.01 3.60 25.48
CA ASP A 404 -19.42 4.21 24.30
C ASP A 404 -17.90 4.36 24.47
N ILE A 405 -17.21 4.64 23.38
CA ILE A 405 -15.77 4.77 23.29
C ILE A 405 -15.36 6.23 23.24
N LEU A 406 -14.51 6.66 24.19
CA LEU A 406 -13.97 8.02 24.24
C LEU A 406 -12.63 8.13 23.54
N ALA A 407 -11.82 7.08 23.60
CA ALA A 407 -10.49 7.06 23.00
C ALA A 407 -10.07 5.64 22.66
N LEU A 408 -9.25 5.49 21.62
CA LEU A 408 -8.72 4.20 21.18
C LEU A 408 -7.25 4.33 20.81
N ASP A 409 -6.47 3.34 21.21
CA ASP A 409 -5.07 3.20 20.84
C ASP A 409 -4.82 1.82 20.22
N VAL A 410 -4.00 1.79 19.18
CA VAL A 410 -3.38 0.57 18.68
C VAL A 410 -2.11 0.31 19.50
N CYS A 411 -2.19 -0.58 20.47
CA CYS A 411 -1.09 -0.93 21.36
C CYS A 411 -0.06 -1.84 20.69
N GLU A 412 -0.47 -2.67 19.73
CA GLU A 412 0.44 -3.57 19.04
C GLU A 412 -0.09 -4.00 17.66
N VAL A 413 0.79 -4.06 16.67
CA VAL A 413 0.54 -4.71 15.37
C VAL A 413 1.41 -5.95 15.32
N HIS A 414 0.79 -7.14 15.41
CA HIS A 414 1.45 -8.46 15.52
C HIS A 414 2.09 -8.94 14.20
N LEU A 415 2.89 -8.08 13.59
CA LEU A 415 3.68 -8.33 12.40
C LEU A 415 5.15 -8.02 12.74
N GLN A 416 6.00 -9.04 12.85
CA GLN A 416 7.43 -8.85 13.08
C GLN A 416 8.10 -8.37 11.79
N TRP A 417 8.23 -7.05 11.65
CA TRP A 417 8.80 -6.38 10.48
C TRP A 417 9.12 -4.89 10.79
N PRO A 418 10.18 -4.27 10.25
CA PRO A 418 11.18 -4.85 9.34
C PRO A 418 11.96 -6.00 9.99
N PRO A 419 12.54 -6.92 9.21
CA PRO A 419 13.26 -8.04 9.77
C PRO A 419 14.36 -7.58 10.74
N LEU A 420 14.45 -8.27 11.86
CA LEU A 420 15.58 -8.12 12.78
C LEU A 420 16.83 -8.64 12.06
N GLU A 421 17.96 -7.96 12.23
CA GLU A 421 19.23 -8.45 11.68
C GLU A 421 19.52 -9.82 12.27
N THR A 422 19.56 -10.85 11.43
CA THR A 422 20.15 -12.12 11.82
C THR A 422 21.65 -11.91 11.79
N ASN A 423 22.25 -11.56 12.93
CA ASN A 423 23.68 -11.71 13.09
C ASN A 423 23.99 -13.18 12.78
N GLY A 424 24.76 -13.39 11.71
CA GLY A 424 25.23 -14.71 11.33
C GLY A 424 26.16 -15.23 12.40
N ASP A 425 25.61 -15.91 13.40
CA ASP A 425 26.34 -16.88 14.20
C ASP A 425 25.36 -17.85 14.87
N ASN A 426 25.54 -19.13 14.54
CA ASN A 426 25.02 -20.23 15.33
C ASN A 426 25.57 -20.11 16.76
N LYS A 427 24.71 -19.85 17.74
CA LYS A 427 24.72 -20.54 19.05
C LYS A 427 23.50 -20.18 19.90
N GLU A 428 22.87 -21.25 20.35
CA GLU A 428 21.91 -21.36 21.45
C GLU A 428 20.52 -20.70 21.28
N LYS A 429 19.52 -21.60 21.20
CA LYS A 429 18.14 -21.33 21.61
C LYS A 429 18.12 -20.82 23.05
N LYS A 430 18.26 -19.52 23.26
CA LYS A 430 17.76 -18.89 24.49
C LYS A 430 16.28 -18.59 24.29
N SER A 431 15.48 -19.40 24.96
CA SER A 431 14.10 -19.10 25.33
C SER A 431 14.00 -17.64 25.75
N TYR A 432 13.35 -16.81 24.91
CA TYR A 432 12.87 -15.52 25.35
C TYR A 432 11.73 -15.78 26.32
N LYS A 433 12.06 -15.88 27.61
CA LYS A 433 11.08 -15.60 28.66
C LYS A 433 10.65 -14.15 28.48
N GLN A 434 9.40 -13.97 28.08
CA GLN A 434 8.70 -12.70 28.19
C GLN A 434 8.77 -12.27 29.66
N ASN A 435 9.67 -11.34 29.98
CA ASN A 435 9.57 -10.58 31.21
C ASN A 435 8.46 -9.56 31.00
N THR A 436 7.23 -9.95 31.33
CA THR A 436 6.14 -9.05 31.67
C THR A 436 6.53 -8.30 32.95
N HIS A 437 7.34 -7.27 32.82
CA HIS A 437 7.37 -6.21 33.82
C HIS A 437 6.26 -5.23 33.46
N HIS A 438 5.15 -5.34 34.18
CA HIS A 438 4.17 -4.28 34.32
C HIS A 438 4.92 -3.00 34.71
N ARG A 439 5.19 -2.12 33.74
CA ARG A 439 5.41 -0.72 34.04
C ARG A 439 4.03 -0.13 34.30
N GLN A 440 3.62 -0.18 35.57
CA GLN A 440 2.63 0.75 36.10
C GLN A 440 3.10 2.16 35.74
N ILE A 441 2.28 2.88 34.97
CA ILE A 441 2.42 4.32 34.86
C ILE A 441 1.85 4.86 36.17
N GLU A 442 2.72 5.12 37.14
CA GLU A 442 2.36 5.88 38.34
C GLU A 442 2.07 7.33 37.92
N PHE A 443 0.82 7.77 38.08
CA PHE A 443 0.49 9.18 38.06
C PHE A 443 1.01 9.80 39.36
N ALA A 444 2.18 10.43 39.31
CA ALA A 444 2.68 11.24 40.41
C ALA A 444 1.86 12.54 40.50
N CYS A 445 1.13 12.68 41.61
CA CYS A 445 0.46 13.91 41.99
C CYS A 445 1.53 14.93 42.45
N GLY A 446 1.85 15.89 41.57
CA GLY A 446 2.72 17.02 41.85
C GLY A 446 1.95 18.32 41.69
N SER A 447 1.87 19.09 42.76
CA SER A 447 1.13 20.34 42.88
C SER A 447 1.83 21.53 42.20
N ASN A 448 1.01 22.35 41.53
CA ASN A 448 1.14 23.80 41.27
C ASN A 448 1.88 24.28 39.98
N PRO A 449 1.60 25.50 39.47
CA PRO A 449 0.40 25.85 38.70
C PRO A 449 0.70 26.56 37.35
N LYS A 450 -0.38 26.79 36.58
CA LYS A 450 -0.52 27.65 35.37
C LYS A 450 -0.32 26.96 34.02
N LEU A 451 -1.42 26.37 33.53
CA LEU A 451 -1.74 26.28 32.11
C LEU A 451 -3.13 26.93 31.89
N PRO A 452 -3.35 27.62 30.76
CA PRO A 452 -4.56 28.40 30.53
C PRO A 452 -5.79 27.49 30.38
N ASN A 453 -6.92 27.93 30.94
CA ASN A 453 -8.22 27.29 30.83
C ASN A 453 -8.56 27.00 29.36
N VAL A 454 -8.51 25.74 28.96
CA VAL A 454 -9.18 25.28 27.74
C VAL A 454 -10.62 24.98 28.12
N HIS A 455 -11.51 25.92 27.83
CA HIS A 455 -12.95 25.68 27.90
C HIS A 455 -13.31 24.57 26.91
N TYR A 456 -13.78 23.43 27.43
CA TYR A 456 -14.51 22.45 26.64
C TYR A 456 -15.86 23.04 26.26
N ASN A 457 -15.91 23.71 25.10
CA ASN A 457 -17.19 24.01 24.46
C ASN A 457 -17.73 22.71 23.88
N CYS A 458 -18.65 22.10 24.62
CA CYS A 458 -19.53 21.04 24.14
C CYS A 458 -20.46 21.66 23.09
N VAL A 459 -20.03 21.68 21.82
CA VAL A 459 -20.91 22.05 20.71
C VAL A 459 -21.55 20.76 20.21
N SER A 460 -22.72 20.45 20.75
CA SER A 460 -23.68 19.56 20.11
C SER A 460 -24.09 20.18 18.77
N ALA A 461 -23.53 19.69 17.67
CA ALA A 461 -24.03 20.00 16.34
C ALA A 461 -25.41 19.32 16.14
N PRO A 462 -26.49 20.06 15.86
CA PRO A 462 -27.76 19.45 15.51
C PRO A 462 -27.67 18.86 14.09
N TYR A 463 -28.08 17.60 13.96
CA TYR A 463 -28.39 16.97 12.68
C TYR A 463 -29.68 17.60 12.13
N GLU A 464 -29.58 18.50 11.16
CA GLU A 464 -30.72 18.89 10.34
C GLU A 464 -30.93 17.85 9.22
N VAL A 465 -32.05 17.15 9.31
CA VAL A 465 -32.59 16.32 8.24
C VAL A 465 -33.25 17.24 7.23
N ALA A 466 -32.61 17.44 6.08
CA ALA A 466 -33.24 18.12 4.95
C ALA A 466 -34.35 17.22 4.37
N GLY A 467 -35.57 17.45 4.83
CA GLY A 467 -36.79 16.95 4.19
C GLY A 467 -37.03 17.71 2.89
N GLY A 468 -36.67 17.11 1.76
CA GLY A 468 -37.12 17.55 0.45
C GLY A 468 -38.41 16.85 0.08
N GLU A 469 -39.54 17.53 0.25
CA GLU A 469 -40.81 17.15 -0.35
C GLU A 469 -40.72 17.31 -1.88
N ASN A 470 -40.63 16.19 -2.59
CA ASN A 470 -40.84 16.17 -4.03
C ASN A 470 -42.35 16.15 -4.31
N HIS A 471 -42.94 17.33 -4.47
CA HIS A 471 -44.21 17.48 -5.16
C HIS A 471 -44.00 17.15 -6.66
N ILE A 472 -44.60 16.04 -7.08
CA ILE A 472 -44.76 15.66 -8.49
C ILE A 472 -45.87 16.54 -9.03
N ASP A 473 -45.54 17.53 -9.86
CA ASP A 473 -46.51 18.24 -10.68
C ASP A 473 -46.46 17.67 -12.11
N ALA A 474 -47.59 17.10 -12.52
CA ALA A 474 -47.81 16.52 -13.82
C ALA A 474 -48.80 17.41 -14.58
N SER A 475 -48.31 18.27 -15.47
CA SER A 475 -49.14 18.82 -16.54
C SER A 475 -48.35 19.42 -17.71
N ALA A 476 -48.86 19.14 -18.92
CA ALA A 476 -48.71 19.85 -20.20
C ALA A 476 -47.33 19.81 -20.90
N ARG A 477 -47.12 19.00 -21.97
CA ARG A 477 -47.63 19.04 -23.36
C ARG A 477 -46.74 19.83 -24.34
N SER A 478 -46.43 19.13 -25.45
CA SER A 478 -46.24 19.57 -26.85
C SER A 478 -45.09 20.51 -27.21
N GLY A 479 -44.26 20.04 -28.14
CA GLY A 479 -43.24 20.79 -28.88
C GLY A 479 -42.23 19.85 -29.48
#